data_AF-A0A0C3L3C0-F1
#
_entry.id   AF-A0A0C3L3C0-F1
#
_cell.length_a   1.000
_cell.length_b   1.000
_cell.length_c   1.000
_cell.angle_alpha   90.00
_cell.angle_beta   90.00
_cell.angle_gamma   90.00
#
_symmetry.space_group_name_H-M   'P 1'
#
loop_
_entity.id
_entity.type
_entity.pdbx_description
1 polymer ?
#
loop_
_entity_poly.entity_id
_entity_poly.type
_entity_poly.pdbx_seq_one_letter_code
_entity_poly.pdbx_strand_id
1 'polypeptide(L)' 'DWDALKAEIRSYYMGRTWLDRQKLRAKNAMYLDSSAPREKPSEYYIRKFKLLHTAESYTETELILAIMEGAPKYWHPVI' A
#
# COMPACT_ATOMS: atom_id res chain seq x y z
N ASP A 1 -24.59 11.14 -17.44
CA ASP A 1 -24.51 9.97 -16.54
C ASP A 1 -23.34 10.17 -15.58
N TRP A 2 -23.57 9.99 -14.28
CA TRP A 2 -22.60 10.22 -13.23
C TRP A 2 -21.52 9.14 -13.21
N ASP A 3 -21.88 7.90 -13.55
CA ASP A 3 -20.93 6.79 -13.54
C ASP A 3 -19.95 6.89 -14.73
N ALA A 4 -20.43 7.33 -15.89
CA ALA A 4 -19.57 7.69 -17.03
C ALA A 4 -18.53 8.78 -16.66
N LEU A 5 -18.96 9.86 -15.98
CA LEU A 5 -18.04 10.92 -15.56
C LEU A 5 -16.98 10.41 -14.56
N LYS A 6 -17.38 9.57 -13.59
CA LYS A 6 -16.43 8.92 -12.68
C LYS A 6 -15.45 8.01 -13.41
N ALA A 7 -15.91 7.25 -14.40
CA ALA A 7 -15.07 6.37 -15.19
C ALA A 7 -14.01 7.16 -15.96
N GLU A 8 -14.40 8.27 -16.59
CA GLU A 8 -13.46 9.15 -17.31
C GLU A 8 -12.44 9.80 -16.37
N ILE A 9 -12.88 10.31 -15.21
CA ILE A 9 -11.96 10.85 -14.20
C ILE A 9 -10.96 9.78 -13.73
N ARG A 10 -11.43 8.56 -13.46
CA ARG A 10 -10.54 7.44 -13.09
C ARG A 10 -9.59 7.08 -14.22
N SER A 11 -10.07 6.97 -15.45
CA SER A 11 -9.24 6.64 -16.61
C SER A 11 -8.12 7.68 -16.81
N TYR A 12 -8.46 8.96 -16.74
CA TYR A 12 -7.53 10.05 -16.94
C TYR A 12 -6.48 10.16 -15.82
N TYR A 13 -6.90 10.08 -14.55
CA TYR A 13 -6.01 10.31 -13.40
C TYR A 13 -5.39 9.01 -12.82
N MET A 14 -6.04 7.87 -13.00
CA MET A 14 -5.65 6.55 -12.46
C MET A 14 -5.28 5.57 -13.56
N GLY A 15 -4.68 6.05 -14.64
CA GLY A 15 -4.12 5.21 -15.70
C GLY A 15 -2.89 4.40 -15.26
N ARG A 16 -2.28 3.69 -16.20
CA ARG A 16 -1.13 2.78 -15.98
C ARG A 16 0.00 3.42 -15.16
N THR A 17 0.43 4.63 -15.54
CA THR A 17 1.51 5.34 -14.86
C THR A 17 1.19 5.67 -13.40
N TRP A 18 -0.05 6.00 -13.10
CA TRP A 18 -0.49 6.23 -11.73
C TRP A 18 -0.44 4.94 -10.91
N LEU A 19 -0.90 3.82 -11.51
CA LEU A 19 -0.89 2.51 -10.88
C LEU A 19 0.54 2.05 -10.57
N ASP A 20 1.46 2.20 -11.53
CA ASP A 20 2.88 1.86 -11.35
C ASP A 20 3.51 2.67 -10.19
N ARG A 21 3.15 3.96 -10.06
CA ARG A 21 3.58 4.79 -8.92
C ARG A 21 2.98 4.29 -7.60
N GLN A 22 1.71 3.87 -7.58
CA GLN A 22 1.11 3.32 -6.37
C GLN A 22 1.78 2.00 -5.97
N LYS A 23 2.09 1.12 -6.93
CA LYS A 23 2.83 -0.12 -6.70
C LYS A 23 4.21 0.15 -6.08
N LEU A 24 4.96 1.10 -6.65
CA LEU A 24 6.27 1.48 -6.13
C LEU A 24 6.18 2.07 -4.72
N ARG A 25 5.20 2.93 -4.48
CA ARG A 25 4.95 3.54 -3.16
C ARG A 25 4.57 2.48 -2.13
N ALA A 26 3.68 1.56 -2.49
CA ALA A 26 3.26 0.46 -1.63
C ALA A 26 4.45 -0.42 -1.28
N LYS A 27 5.27 -0.81 -2.25
CA LYS A 27 6.48 -1.62 -2.04
C LYS A 27 7.48 -0.95 -1.10
N ASN A 28 7.80 0.32 -1.33
CA ASN A 28 8.85 1.04 -0.60
C ASN A 28 8.43 1.61 0.76
N ALA A 29 7.13 1.60 1.10
CA ALA A 29 6.66 2.07 2.40
C ALA A 29 7.20 1.19 3.53
N MET A 30 7.93 1.78 4.48
CA MET A 30 8.51 1.06 5.63
C MET A 30 7.94 1.62 6.94
N TYR A 31 7.99 0.80 7.98
CA TYR A 31 7.67 1.27 9.33
C TYR A 31 8.62 2.39 9.74
N LEU A 32 8.07 3.49 10.25
CA LEU A 32 8.82 4.69 10.64
C LEU A 32 9.63 5.30 9.48
N ASP A 33 9.15 5.20 8.24
CA ASP A 33 9.78 5.87 7.11
C ASP A 33 9.70 7.41 7.23
N SER A 34 10.42 8.11 6.35
CA SER A 34 10.48 9.57 6.33
C SER A 34 9.11 10.27 6.26
N SER A 35 8.08 9.60 5.73
CA SER A 35 6.72 10.14 5.65
C SER A 35 5.91 9.95 6.93
N ALA A 36 6.34 9.05 7.82
CA ALA A 36 5.66 8.70 9.06
C ALA A 36 6.65 8.34 10.19
N PRO A 37 7.54 9.25 10.62
CA PRO A 37 8.66 8.94 11.51
C PRO A 37 8.28 8.61 12.96
N ARG A 38 7.00 8.76 13.32
CA ARG A 38 6.44 8.46 14.65
C ARG A 38 5.23 7.53 14.59
N GLU A 39 5.09 6.81 13.48
CA GLU A 39 4.00 5.89 13.22
C GLU A 39 3.96 4.74 14.23
N LYS A 40 2.77 4.42 14.73
CA LYS A 40 2.55 3.23 15.57
C LYS A 40 2.44 1.97 14.72
N PRO A 41 2.67 0.77 15.29
CA PRO A 41 2.54 -0.48 14.53
C PRO A 41 1.19 -0.66 13.82
N SER A 42 0.10 -0.32 14.48
CA SER A 42 -1.26 -0.37 13.91
C SER A 42 -1.46 0.64 12.79
N GLU A 43 -0.89 1.84 12.92
CA GLU A 43 -0.95 2.89 11.90
C GLU A 43 -0.20 2.46 10.64
N TYR A 44 0.98 1.85 10.80
CA TYR A 44 1.75 1.26 9.70
C TYR A 44 0.98 0.17 8.98
N TYR A 45 0.38 -0.77 9.71
CA TYR A 45 -0.45 -1.81 9.11
C TYR A 45 -1.56 -1.18 8.26
N ILE A 46 -2.32 -0.23 8.81
CA ILE A 46 -3.43 0.43 8.09
C ILE A 46 -2.92 1.18 6.85
N ARG A 47 -1.80 1.91 6.96
CA ARG A 47 -1.22 2.67 5.85
C ARG A 47 -0.75 1.75 4.74
N LYS A 48 0.05 0.74 5.07
CA LYS A 48 0.61 -0.23 4.13
C LYS A 48 -0.49 -1.07 3.48
N PHE A 49 -1.49 -1.51 4.25
CA PHE A 49 -2.70 -2.18 3.76
C PHE A 49 -3.42 -1.35 2.69
N LYS A 50 -3.71 -0.07 2.97
CA LYS A 50 -4.39 0.83 2.04
C LYS A 50 -3.60 1.03 0.75
N LEU A 51 -2.28 1.16 0.85
CA LEU A 51 -1.40 1.31 -0.32
C LEU A 51 -1.40 0.05 -1.19
N LEU A 52 -1.26 -1.12 -0.59
CA LEU A 52 -1.25 -2.40 -1.31
C LEU A 52 -2.60 -2.66 -1.99
N HIS A 53 -3.71 -2.48 -1.26
CA HIS A 53 -5.06 -2.70 -1.79
C HIS A 53 -5.43 -1.72 -2.92
N THR A 54 -4.84 -0.53 -2.93
CA THR A 54 -5.02 0.44 -4.01
C THR A 54 -4.21 0.06 -5.26
N ALA A 55 -3.07 -0.60 -5.09
CA ALA A 55 -2.12 -0.86 -6.16
C ALA A 55 -2.39 -2.18 -6.91
N GLU A 56 -2.91 -3.20 -6.21
CA GLU A 56 -3.14 -4.53 -6.78
C GLU A 56 -4.07 -5.37 -5.91
N SER A 57 -4.61 -6.45 -6.48
CA SER A 57 -5.34 -7.48 -5.74
C SER A 57 -4.35 -8.44 -5.10
N TYR A 58 -4.35 -8.50 -3.77
CA TYR A 58 -3.57 -9.45 -2.98
C TYR A 58 -4.50 -10.45 -2.28
N THR A 59 -4.07 -11.71 -2.15
CA THR A 59 -4.65 -12.62 -1.15
C THR A 59 -4.28 -12.14 0.26
N GLU A 60 -5.02 -12.59 1.28
CA GLU A 60 -4.71 -12.23 2.67
C GLU A 60 -3.28 -12.60 3.07
N THR A 61 -2.80 -13.78 2.65
CA THR A 61 -1.44 -14.23 2.93
C THR A 61 -0.39 -13.35 2.26
N GLU A 62 -0.54 -13.05 0.97
CA GLU A 62 0.40 -12.18 0.25
C GLU A 62 0.40 -10.76 0.83
N LEU A 63 -0.77 -10.28 1.25
CA LEU A 63 -0.90 -8.97 1.88
C LEU A 63 -0.17 -8.91 3.23
N ILE A 64 -0.31 -9.93 4.07
CA ILE A 64 0.45 -10.00 5.34
C ILE A 64 1.95 -10.05 5.06
N LEU A 65 2.40 -10.89 4.13
CA LEU A 65 3.83 -10.99 3.78
C LEU A 65 4.37 -9.65 3.27
N ALA A 66 3.67 -8.99 2.35
CA ALA A 66 4.06 -7.69 1.81
C ALA A 66 4.06 -6.56 2.87
N ILE A 67 3.19 -6.64 3.88
CA ILE A 67 3.23 -5.71 5.02
C ILE A 67 4.47 -5.99 5.88
N MET A 68 4.79 -7.26 6.12
CA MET A 68 5.93 -7.65 6.95
C MET A 68 7.29 -7.34 6.30
N GLU A 69 7.39 -7.30 4.96
CA GLU A 69 8.62 -6.89 4.26
C GLU A 69 9.13 -5.50 4.65
N GLY A 70 8.21 -4.56 4.95
CA GLY A 70 8.56 -3.20 5.41
C GLY A 70 8.57 -3.05 6.93
N ALA A 71 8.30 -4.13 7.67
CA ALA A 71 8.26 -4.13 9.12
C ALA A 71 9.67 -4.36 9.72
N PRO A 72 9.91 -3.94 10.97
CA PRO A 72 11.17 -4.21 11.64
C PRO A 72 11.41 -5.71 11.85
N LYS A 73 12.69 -6.11 11.87
CA LYS A 73 13.07 -7.51 12.09
C LYS A 73 12.52 -8.09 13.39
N TYR A 74 12.40 -7.30 14.45
CA TYR A 74 11.89 -7.76 15.75
C TYR A 74 10.38 -8.06 15.78
N TRP A 75 9.63 -7.75 14.71
CA TRP A 75 8.24 -8.23 14.55
C TRP A 75 8.16 -9.59 13.87
N HIS A 76 9.23 -10.03 13.21
CA HIS A 76 9.24 -11.33 12.57
C HIS A 76 9.28 -12.40 13.66
N PRO A 77 8.43 -13.43 13.57
CA PRO A 77 8.48 -14.53 14.52
C PRO A 77 9.88 -15.17 14.48
N VAL A 78 10.42 -15.50 15.65
CA VAL A 78 11.61 -16.33 15.74
C VAL A 78 11.18 -17.73 15.29
N ILE A 79 11.74 -18.18 14.17
CA ILE A 79 11.54 -19.53 13.63
C ILE A 79 12.54 -20.47 14.30
#